data_AF-A0A522XZI1-F1
#
_entry.id   AF-A0A522XZI1-F1
#
_cell.length_a   1.000
_cell.length_b   1.000
_cell.length_c   1.000
_cell.angle_alpha   90.00
_cell.angle_beta   90.00
_cell.angle_gamma   90.00
#
_symmetry.space_group_name_H-M   'P 1'
#
loop_
_entity.id
_entity.type
_entity.pdbx_description
1 polymer ?
#
loop_
_entity_poly.entity_id
_entity_poly.type
_entity_poly.pdbx_seq_one_letter_code
_entity_poly.pdbx_strand_id
1 'polypeptide(L)' 'MGSWGIGHWIVVLVIVLLVFGTKRLTGGARDIGDAVREFKKGVRGDEETQRLRDERRDETQRDRDSSNADADRDGR' A
#
# COMPACT_ATOMS: atom_id res chain seq x y z
N MET A 1 -13.23 25.57 25.09
CA MET A 1 -12.21 24.58 25.50
C MET A 1 -11.44 24.12 24.27
N GLY A 2 -10.57 24.98 23.71
CA GLY A 2 -10.02 24.76 22.36
C GLY A 2 -8.67 25.46 22.13
N SER A 3 -7.97 25.82 23.20
CA SER A 3 -6.70 26.57 23.13
C SER A 3 -5.47 25.67 22.96
N TRP A 4 -5.63 24.34 22.95
CA TRP A 4 -4.56 23.39 22.61
C TRP A 4 -4.70 22.90 21.17
N GLY A 5 -5.04 23.80 20.26
CA GLY A 5 -5.11 23.52 18.82
C GLY A 5 -3.73 23.22 18.22
N ILE A 6 -3.73 22.72 16.97
CA ILE A 6 -2.58 22.29 16.14
C ILE A 6 -1.26 23.06 16.38
N GLY A 7 -1.32 24.37 16.68
CA GLY A 7 -0.15 25.20 17.00
C GLY A 7 0.68 24.70 18.19
N HIS A 8 0.08 24.15 19.24
CA HIS A 8 0.83 23.58 20.37
C HIS A 8 1.67 22.38 19.94
N TRP A 9 1.08 21.48 19.15
CA TRP A 9 1.77 20.31 18.61
C TRP A 9 2.94 20.69 17.69
N ILE A 10 2.81 21.77 16.91
CA ILE A 10 3.92 22.30 16.11
C ILE A 10 5.05 22.85 17.00
N VAL A 11 4.73 23.63 18.04
CA VAL A 11 5.74 24.18 18.96
C VAL A 11 6.50 23.06 19.69
N VAL A 12 5.79 22.04 20.16
CA VAL A 12 6.41 20.87 20.80
C VAL A 12 7.33 20.13 19.83
N LEU A 13 6.90 19.91 18.59
CA LEU A 13 7.72 19.26 17.56
C LEU A 13 9.03 20.01 17.32
N VAL A 14 8.97 21.34 17.23
CA VAL A 14 10.15 22.20 17.05
C VAL A 14 11.10 22.09 18.24
N ILE A 15 10.59 22.10 19.47
CA ILE A 15 11.42 21.95 20.68
C ILE A 15 12.10 20.58 20.71
N VAL A 16 11.38 19.50 20.37
CA VAL A 16 11.96 18.15 20.31
C VAL A 16 13.08 18.09 19.26
N LEU A 17 12.88 18.70 18.08
CA LEU A 17 13.93 18.80 17.06
C LEU A 17 15.16 19.58 17.53
N LEU A 18 14.97 20.66 18.31
CA LEU A 18 16.07 21.46 18.86
C LEU A 18 16.86 20.70 19.93
N VAL A 19 16.17 19.96 20.82
CA VAL A 19 16.82 19.19 21.90
C VAL A 19 17.55 17.97 21.36
N PHE A 20 16.92 17.20 20.46
CA PHE A 20 17.54 16.01 19.87
C PHE A 20 18.52 16.35 18.73
N GLY A 21 18.38 17.53 18.12
CA GLY A 21 19.09 17.95 16.92
C GLY A 21 18.60 17.20 15.67
N THR A 22 18.66 17.88 14.51
CA THR A 22 18.23 17.31 13.22
C THR A 22 19.07 16.09 12.81
N LYS A 23 20.32 16.01 13.26
CA LYS A 23 21.29 14.97 12.90
C LYS A 23 20.94 13.59 13.47
N ARG A 24 20.35 13.53 14.68
CA ARG A 24 19.88 12.27 15.30
C ARG A 24 18.52 11.85 14.75
N LEU A 25 17.65 12.82 14.49
CA LEU A 25 16.33 12.56 13.92
C LEU A 25 16.41 12.00 12.51
N THR A 26 17.23 12.57 11.62
CA THR A 26 17.36 12.08 10.23
C THR A 26 17.96 10.68 10.14
N GLY A 27 18.93 10.33 11.01
CA GLY A 27 19.51 9.00 11.04
C GLY A 27 18.48 7.93 11.39
N GLY A 28 17.84 8.04 12.56
CA GLY A 28 16.83 7.09 12.99
C GLY A 28 15.53 7.14 12.18
N ALA A 29 15.12 8.32 11.71
CA ALA A 29 13.94 8.45 10.85
C ALA A 29 14.15 7.84 9.47
N ARG A 30 15.40 7.76 8.95
CA ARG A 30 15.68 7.07 7.69
C ARG A 30 15.53 5.57 7.85
N ASP A 31 16.06 4.98 8.92
CA ASP A 31 15.92 3.55 9.20
C ASP A 31 14.45 3.16 9.43
N ILE A 32 13.71 3.97 10.20
CA ILE A 32 12.27 3.78 10.42
C ILE A 32 11.49 4.03 9.13
N GLY A 33 11.87 5.04 8.35
CA GLY A 33 11.23 5.40 7.09
C GLY A 33 11.37 4.31 6.04
N ASP A 34 12.53 3.68 5.93
CA ASP A 34 12.76 2.55 5.04
C ASP A 34 11.94 1.32 5.48
N ALA A 35 11.85 1.04 6.79
CA ALA A 35 11.00 -0.04 7.30
C ALA A 35 9.49 0.19 7.02
N VAL A 36 9.01 1.43 7.21
CA VAL A 36 7.62 1.80 6.90
C VAL A 36 7.36 1.81 5.39
N ARG A 37 8.33 2.18 4.57
CA ARG A 37 8.23 2.13 3.10
C ARG A 37 8.08 0.70 2.63
N GLU A 38 8.85 -0.23 3.19
CA GLU A 38 8.76 -1.65 2.84
C GLU A 38 7.45 -2.27 3.33
N PHE A 39 6.97 -1.89 4.53
CA PHE A 39 5.63 -2.26 5.01
C PHE A 39 4.53 -1.78 4.06
N LYS A 40 4.58 -0.51 3.64
CA LYS A 40 3.60 0.07 2.70
C LYS A 40 3.64 -0.62 1.33
N LYS A 41 4.84 -0.95 0.84
CA LYS A 41 5.01 -1.72 -0.40
C LYS A 41 4.49 -3.13 -0.26
N GLY A 42 4.69 -3.82 0.86
CA GLY A 42 4.13 -5.16 1.10
C GLY A 42 2.60 -5.13 1.06
N VAL A 43 2.00 -4.18 1.79
CA VAL A 43 0.53 -4.02 1.83
C VAL A 43 -0.05 -3.66 0.46
N ARG A 44 0.58 -2.75 -0.30
CA ARG A 44 0.13 -2.40 -1.67
C ARG A 44 0.49 -3.46 -2.71
N GLY A 45 1.59 -4.15 -2.53
CA GLY A 45 2.05 -5.23 -3.41
C GLY A 45 1.08 -6.40 -3.38
N ASP A 46 0.45 -6.68 -2.23
CA ASP A 46 -0.65 -7.64 -2.15
C ASP A 46 -1.89 -7.18 -2.95
N GLU A 47 -2.22 -5.89 -2.96
CA GLU A 47 -3.33 -5.37 -3.78
C GLU A 47 -3.05 -5.47 -5.29
N GLU A 48 -1.82 -5.18 -5.73
CA GLU A 48 -1.42 -5.28 -7.13
C GLU A 48 -1.27 -6.74 -7.58
N THR A 49 -0.72 -7.60 -6.72
CA THR A 49 -0.60 -9.04 -6.96
C THR A 49 -1.96 -9.73 -6.98
N GLN A 50 -2.91 -9.29 -6.15
CA GLN A 50 -4.29 -9.79 -6.17
C GLN A 50 -5.03 -9.36 -7.43
N ARG A 51 -4.87 -8.11 -7.90
CA ARG A 51 -5.45 -7.66 -9.18
C ARG A 51 -4.92 -8.46 -10.36
N LEU A 52 -3.60 -8.68 -10.43
CA LEU A 52 -2.98 -9.51 -11.47
C LEU A 52 -3.42 -11.00 -11.41
N ARG A 53 -3.85 -11.47 -10.23
CA ARG A 53 -4.33 -12.83 -10.02
C ARG A 53 -5.81 -13.01 -10.36
N ASP A 54 -6.64 -12.00 -10.09
CA ASP A 54 -8.04 -11.97 -10.49
C ASP A 54 -8.18 -11.80 -12.01
N GLU A 55 -7.40 -10.91 -12.61
CA GLU A 55 -7.44 -10.67 -14.06
C GLU A 55 -7.05 -11.93 -14.86
N ARG A 56 -6.05 -12.69 -14.37
CA ARG A 56 -5.70 -14.00 -14.96
C ARG A 56 -6.73 -15.10 -14.72
N ARG A 57 -7.50 -15.03 -13.62
CA ARG A 57 -8.57 -15.99 -13.35
C ARG A 57 -9.76 -15.74 -14.26
N ASP A 58 -10.14 -14.49 -14.46
CA ASP A 58 -11.20 -14.11 -15.39
C ASP A 58 -10.87 -14.53 -16.84
N GLU A 59 -9.63 -14.30 -17.30
CA GLU A 59 -9.21 -14.68 -18.66
C GLU A 59 -9.25 -16.21 -18.87
N THR A 60 -8.70 -16.98 -17.93
CA THR A 60 -8.69 -18.46 -18.00
C THR A 60 -10.11 -19.06 -17.94
N GLN A 61 -11.03 -18.42 -17.22
CA GLN A 61 -12.39 -18.90 -17.06
C GLN A 61 -13.25 -18.56 -18.28
N ARG A 62 -13.01 -17.40 -18.90
CA ARG A 62 -13.69 -16.95 -20.12
C ARG A 62 -13.33 -17.79 -21.35
N ASP A 63 -12.06 -18.21 -21.45
CA ASP A 63 -11.60 -19.10 -22.53
C ASP A 63 -12.19 -20.51 -22.40
N ARG A 64 -12.32 -21.02 -21.16
CA ARG A 64 -12.96 -22.32 -20.91
C ARG A 64 -14.45 -22.31 -21.18
N ASP A 65 -15.15 -21.24 -20.80
CA ASP A 65 -16.59 -21.12 -21.03
C ASP A 65 -16.90 -20.99 -22.53
N SER A 66 -16.10 -20.23 -23.27
CA SER A 66 -16.23 -20.11 -24.73
C SER A 66 -15.93 -21.43 -25.43
N SER A 67 -14.85 -22.13 -25.05
CA SER A 67 -14.51 -23.44 -25.62
C SER A 67 -15.58 -24.50 -25.38
N ASN A 68 -16.28 -24.47 -24.24
CA ASN A 68 -17.33 -25.43 -23.92
C ASN A 68 -18.66 -25.07 -24.62
N ALA A 69 -18.94 -23.78 -24.78
CA ALA A 69 -20.10 -23.29 -25.52
C ALA A 69 -20.01 -23.58 -27.03
N ASP A 70 -18.81 -23.51 -27.61
CA ASP A 70 -18.58 -23.88 -29.02
C ASP A 70 -18.67 -25.41 -29.24
N ALA A 71 -18.20 -26.23 -28.28
CA ALA A 71 -18.29 -27.69 -28.36
C ALA A 71 -19.73 -28.22 -28.29
N ASP A 72 -20.61 -27.59 -27.51
CA ASP A 72 -22.03 -27.99 -27.40
C ASP A 72 -22.84 -27.59 -28.65
N ARG A 73 -22.40 -26.57 -29.39
CA ARG A 73 -23.08 -26.04 -30.58
C ARG A 73 -22.84 -26.84 -31.85
N ASP A 74 -21.69 -27.52 -31.94
CA ASP A 74 -21.31 -28.37 -33.09
C ASP A 74 -21.79 -29.83 -32.95
N GLY A 75 -22.38 -30.18 -31.78
CA GLY A 75 -22.88 -31.51 -31.45
C GLY A 75 -24.37 -31.75 -31.73
N ARG A 76 -25.09 -30.81 -32.36
CA ARG A 76 -26.53 -30.93 -32.73
C ARG A 76 -26.72 -30.74 -34.23
#